data_AF-A0A368VMU3-F1
#
_entry.id   AF-A0A368VMU3-F1
#
_cell.length_a   1.000
_cell.length_b   1.000
_cell.length_c   1.000
_cell.angle_alpha   90.00
_cell.angle_beta   90.00
_cell.angle_gamma   90.00
#
_symmetry.space_group_name_H-M   'P 1'
#
loop_
_entity.id
_entity.type
_entity.pdbx_description
1 polymer ?
#
loop_
_entity_poly.entity_id
_entity_poly.type
_entity_poly.pdbx_seq_one_letter_code
_entity_poly.pdbx_strand_id
1 'polypeptide(L)'
;MNKNYKKIGVIIILIILVMTNIIFFAKFKELRQVETASYSQLVNRFYVIGIMNTYSTIQLVNEKIKKDTTNKEDVKTWLLEITSDMKLAAHTSSIASNHWNLTIEDKNRHDSVAEVSQFFENIQISLYDIIQTEKDYSVWKQACIDLEEILEIMKSNTNEQVFLNADYKEIKTYWKELMKKIYEKHSESRLLKSYFKMYYFNDI
;
A
#
# COMPACT_ATOMS: atom_id res chain seq x y z
N MET A 1 -15.54 0.16 -65.22
CA MET A 1 -15.51 0.80 -63.89
C MET A 1 -14.71 2.11 -63.97
N ASN A 2 -15.34 3.24 -63.66
CA ASN A 2 -14.75 4.58 -63.80
C ASN A 2 -13.60 4.77 -62.77
N LYS A 3 -12.39 5.13 -63.23
CA LYS A 3 -11.19 5.27 -62.38
C LYS A 3 -11.36 6.30 -61.24
N ASN A 4 -12.30 7.23 -61.40
CA ASN A 4 -12.63 8.25 -60.39
C ASN A 4 -13.29 7.68 -59.13
N TYR A 5 -14.14 6.65 -59.23
CA TYR A 5 -14.76 6.02 -58.06
C TYR A 5 -13.73 5.27 -57.20
N LYS A 6 -12.71 4.66 -57.82
CA LYS A 6 -11.61 4.02 -57.08
C LYS A 6 -10.77 5.04 -56.31
N LYS A 7 -10.48 6.20 -56.89
CA LYS A 7 -9.74 7.29 -56.22
C LYS A 7 -10.52 7.86 -55.02
N ILE A 8 -11.83 8.09 -55.18
CA ILE A 8 -12.69 8.56 -54.10
C ILE A 8 -12.77 7.54 -52.95
N GLY A 9 -12.91 6.25 -53.27
CA GLY A 9 -12.92 5.19 -52.26
C GLY A 9 -11.64 5.13 -51.41
N VAL A 10 -10.46 5.27 -52.05
CA VAL A 10 -9.17 5.32 -51.34
C VAL A 10 -9.08 6.55 -50.42
N ILE A 11 -9.55 7.72 -50.89
CA ILE A 11 -9.55 8.95 -50.08
C ILE A 11 -10.46 8.80 -48.86
N ILE A 12 -11.65 8.22 -49.02
CA ILE A 12 -12.58 7.97 -47.90
C ILE A 12 -11.97 7.00 -46.89
N ILE A 13 -11.34 5.91 -47.35
CA ILE A 13 -10.65 4.95 -46.46
C ILE A 13 -9.53 5.64 -45.68
N LEU A 14 -8.73 6.49 -46.32
CA LEU A 14 -7.68 7.26 -45.65
C LEU A 14 -8.26 8.21 -44.60
N ILE A 15 -9.36 8.91 -44.91
CA ILE A 15 -10.05 9.77 -43.94
C ILE A 15 -10.56 8.96 -42.74
N ILE A 16 -11.19 7.80 -42.98
CA ILE A 16 -11.68 6.92 -41.91
C ILE A 16 -10.52 6.41 -41.04
N LEU A 17 -9.39 6.01 -41.63
CA LEU A 17 -8.21 5.55 -40.89
C LEU A 17 -7.60 6.67 -40.04
N VAL A 18 -7.48 7.89 -40.57
CA VAL A 18 -6.98 9.04 -39.82
C VAL A 18 -7.93 9.38 -38.66
N MET A 19 -9.23 9.44 -38.90
CA MET A 19 -10.22 9.71 -37.86
C MET A 19 -10.21 8.63 -36.77
N THR A 20 -10.12 7.35 -37.16
CA THR A 20 -10.07 6.23 -36.20
C THR A 20 -8.80 6.28 -35.36
N ASN A 21 -7.64 6.60 -35.95
CA ASN A 21 -6.38 6.78 -35.20
C ASN A 21 -6.45 7.96 -34.23
N ILE A 22 -7.03 9.09 -34.63
CA ILE A 22 -7.20 10.26 -33.76
C ILE A 22 -8.10 9.89 -32.56
N ILE A 23 -9.24 9.24 -32.80
CA ILE A 23 -10.16 8.81 -31.75
C ILE A 23 -9.49 7.79 -30.82
N PHE A 24 -8.77 6.82 -31.37
CA PHE A 24 -8.02 5.83 -30.59
C PHE A 24 -6.96 6.49 -29.72
N PHE A 25 -6.17 7.41 -30.27
CA PHE A 25 -5.13 8.12 -29.53
C PHE A 25 -5.71 8.99 -28.41
N ALA A 26 -6.84 9.67 -28.67
CA ALA A 26 -7.55 10.45 -27.66
C ALA A 26 -8.03 9.56 -26.50
N LYS A 27 -8.70 8.44 -26.80
CA LYS A 27 -9.16 7.46 -25.79
C LYS A 27 -8.00 6.84 -25.02
N PHE A 28 -6.91 6.48 -25.70
CA PHE A 28 -5.73 5.92 -25.05
C PHE A 28 -5.09 6.90 -24.07
N LYS A 29 -4.99 8.18 -24.45
CA LYS A 29 -4.47 9.24 -23.58
C LYS A 29 -5.37 9.43 -22.35
N GLU A 30 -6.69 9.45 -22.54
CA GLU A 30 -7.68 9.55 -21.45
C GLU A 30 -7.56 8.36 -20.49
N LEU A 31 -7.50 7.13 -21.02
CA LEU A 31 -7.31 5.92 -20.23
C LEU A 31 -6.02 5.96 -19.41
N ARG A 32 -4.89 6.38 -20.01
CA ARG A 32 -3.63 6.56 -19.27
C ARG A 32 -3.72 7.60 -18.16
N GLN A 33 -4.43 8.70 -18.40
CA GLN A 33 -4.65 9.73 -17.38
C GLN A 33 -5.47 9.18 -16.20
N VAL A 34 -6.55 8.45 -16.49
CA VAL A 34 -7.38 7.81 -15.47
C VAL A 34 -6.59 6.77 -14.69
N GLU A 35 -5.80 5.94 -15.37
CA GLU A 35 -4.94 4.93 -14.75
C GLU A 35 -3.92 5.57 -13.80
N THR A 36 -3.20 6.60 -14.26
CA THR A 36 -2.20 7.31 -13.46
C THR A 36 -2.85 7.96 -12.23
N ALA A 37 -4.00 8.60 -12.40
CA ALA A 37 -4.75 9.21 -11.30
C ALA A 37 -5.22 8.15 -10.29
N SER A 38 -5.72 7.00 -10.77
CA SER A 38 -6.20 5.91 -9.92
C SER A 38 -5.05 5.29 -9.12
N TYR A 39 -3.91 5.06 -9.77
CA TYR A 39 -2.70 4.58 -9.11
C TYR A 39 -2.19 5.55 -8.04
N SER A 40 -2.11 6.85 -8.36
CA SER A 40 -1.72 7.87 -7.38
C SER A 40 -2.67 7.88 -6.18
N GLN A 41 -3.97 7.73 -6.39
CA GLN A 41 -4.94 7.60 -5.30
C GLN A 41 -4.74 6.34 -4.46
N LEU A 42 -4.36 5.21 -5.05
CA LEU A 42 -4.08 3.97 -4.31
C LEU A 42 -2.84 4.12 -3.42
N VAL A 43 -1.76 4.70 -3.98
CA VAL A 43 -0.53 5.00 -3.24
C VAL A 43 -0.82 5.95 -2.09
N ASN A 44 -1.51 7.06 -2.39
CA ASN A 44 -1.89 8.04 -1.39
C ASN A 44 -2.78 7.43 -0.30
N ARG A 45 -3.73 6.54 -0.65
CA ARG A 45 -4.59 5.89 0.33
C ARG A 45 -3.82 5.01 1.31
N PHE A 46 -2.88 4.16 0.86
CA PHE A 46 -2.15 3.34 1.84
C PHE A 46 -1.23 4.21 2.71
N TYR A 47 -0.63 5.27 2.15
CA TYR A 47 0.23 6.18 2.90
C TYR A 47 -0.56 7.02 3.91
N VAL A 48 -1.61 7.72 3.45
CA VAL A 48 -2.40 8.61 4.31
C VAL A 48 -3.23 7.81 5.31
N ILE A 49 -3.94 6.76 4.87
CA ILE A 49 -4.81 6.00 5.78
C ILE A 49 -3.97 5.10 6.66
N GLY A 50 -3.16 4.21 6.07
CA GLY A 50 -2.44 3.16 6.80
C GLY A 50 -1.27 3.66 7.64
N ILE A 51 -0.65 4.80 7.29
CA ILE A 51 0.48 5.35 8.03
C ILE A 51 0.07 6.61 8.79
N MET A 52 -0.29 7.69 8.10
CA MET A 52 -0.44 9.02 8.72
C MET A 52 -1.64 9.12 9.67
N ASN A 53 -2.83 8.70 9.22
CA ASN A 53 -4.06 8.77 10.00
C ASN A 53 -4.01 7.76 11.14
N THR A 54 -3.63 6.50 10.85
CA THR A 54 -3.47 5.49 11.89
C THR A 54 -2.45 5.91 12.95
N TYR A 55 -1.33 6.54 12.55
CA TYR A 55 -0.36 7.10 13.51
C TYR A 55 -1.00 8.16 14.42
N SER A 56 -1.74 9.10 13.82
CA SER A 56 -2.40 10.17 14.57
C SER A 56 -3.43 9.60 15.56
N THR A 57 -4.19 8.60 15.14
CA THR A 57 -5.14 7.89 16.01
C THR A 57 -4.41 7.19 17.14
N ILE A 58 -3.40 6.36 16.86
CA ILE A 58 -2.73 5.59 17.92
C ILE A 58 -1.98 6.48 18.91
N GLN A 59 -1.40 7.59 18.45
CA GLN A 59 -0.76 8.58 19.32
C GLN A 59 -1.77 9.14 20.34
N LEU A 60 -2.97 9.53 19.89
CA LEU A 60 -4.04 9.99 20.78
C LEU A 60 -4.49 8.91 21.77
N VAL A 61 -4.56 7.65 21.33
CA VAL A 61 -4.87 6.51 22.21
C VAL A 61 -3.82 6.36 23.29
N ASN A 62 -2.54 6.36 22.92
CA ASN A 62 -1.44 6.21 23.87
C ASN A 62 -1.32 7.39 24.84
N GLU A 63 -1.61 8.61 24.41
CA GLU A 63 -1.71 9.75 25.32
C GLU A 63 -2.81 9.56 26.37
N LYS A 64 -3.98 9.06 25.98
CA LYS A 64 -5.09 8.79 26.89
C LYS A 64 -4.77 7.63 27.85
N ILE A 65 -4.08 6.59 27.35
CA ILE A 65 -3.59 5.47 28.17
C ILE A 65 -2.61 5.97 29.23
N LYS A 66 -1.65 6.82 28.85
CA LYS A 66 -0.62 7.38 29.77
C LYS A 66 -1.25 8.26 30.87
N LYS A 67 -2.34 8.96 30.56
CA LYS A 67 -3.08 9.81 31.52
C LYS A 67 -4.10 9.02 32.36
N ASP A 68 -4.28 7.73 32.09
CA ASP A 68 -5.32 6.87 32.68
C ASP A 68 -6.75 7.43 32.51
N THR A 69 -6.98 8.17 31.42
CA THR A 69 -8.25 8.85 31.13
C THR A 69 -9.16 8.06 30.18
N THR A 70 -8.85 6.80 29.92
CA THR A 70 -9.60 5.96 28.98
C THR A 70 -9.83 4.58 29.55
N ASN A 71 -11.02 4.03 29.25
CA ASN A 71 -11.40 2.71 29.71
C ASN A 71 -10.97 1.62 28.69
N LYS A 72 -11.07 0.36 29.11
CA LYS A 72 -10.69 -0.79 28.29
C LYS A 72 -11.49 -0.93 26.98
N GLU A 73 -12.79 -0.64 26.99
CA GLU A 73 -13.65 -0.79 25.81
C GLU A 73 -13.41 0.31 24.76
N ASP A 74 -13.04 1.52 25.19
CA ASP A 74 -12.62 2.59 24.29
C ASP A 74 -11.36 2.17 23.52
N VAL A 75 -10.35 1.65 24.24
CA VAL A 75 -9.10 1.17 23.63
C VAL A 75 -9.37 0.01 22.67
N LYS A 76 -10.26 -0.92 23.03
CA LYS A 76 -10.69 -1.99 22.13
C LYS A 76 -11.29 -1.44 20.84
N THR A 77 -12.16 -0.45 20.95
CA THR A 77 -12.85 0.17 19.80
C THR A 77 -11.84 0.82 18.87
N TRP A 78 -10.90 1.60 19.39
CA TRP A 78 -9.85 2.20 18.57
C TRP A 78 -8.94 1.15 17.92
N LEU A 79 -8.55 0.09 18.65
CA LEU A 79 -7.77 -1.00 18.06
C LEU A 79 -8.52 -1.71 16.91
N LEU A 80 -9.84 -1.83 17.00
CA LEU A 80 -10.67 -2.36 15.90
C LEU A 80 -10.75 -1.41 14.71
N GLU A 81 -10.85 -0.10 14.95
CA GLU A 81 -10.79 0.92 13.89
C GLU A 81 -9.44 0.87 13.17
N ILE A 82 -8.35 0.81 13.92
CA ILE A 82 -6.98 0.65 13.40
C ILE A 82 -6.86 -0.64 12.59
N THR A 83 -7.45 -1.74 13.05
CA THR A 83 -7.48 -3.01 12.31
C THR A 83 -8.16 -2.84 10.95
N SER A 84 -9.24 -2.04 10.88
CA SER A 84 -9.93 -1.72 9.63
C SER A 84 -9.07 -0.84 8.70
N ASP A 85 -8.37 0.15 9.24
CA ASP A 85 -7.45 1.00 8.48
C ASP A 85 -6.30 0.18 7.88
N MET A 86 -5.72 -0.73 8.66
CA MET A 86 -4.67 -1.65 8.22
C MET A 86 -5.16 -2.57 7.11
N LYS A 87 -6.40 -3.08 7.21
CA LYS A 87 -7.02 -3.87 6.14
C LYS A 87 -7.17 -3.07 4.85
N LEU A 88 -7.59 -1.80 4.95
CA LEU A 88 -7.72 -0.94 3.79
C LEU A 88 -6.35 -0.65 3.15
N ALA A 89 -5.33 -0.37 3.96
CA ALA A 89 -3.96 -0.16 3.50
C ALA A 89 -3.37 -1.40 2.81
N ALA A 90 -3.61 -2.60 3.35
CA ALA A 90 -3.23 -3.86 2.73
C ALA A 90 -3.90 -4.03 1.35
N HIS A 91 -5.20 -3.74 1.27
CA HIS A 91 -5.94 -3.85 0.01
C HIS A 91 -5.45 -2.84 -1.04
N THR A 92 -5.28 -1.56 -0.68
CA THR A 92 -4.87 -0.53 -1.64
C THR A 92 -3.42 -0.73 -2.11
N SER A 93 -2.52 -1.12 -1.22
CA SER A 93 -1.14 -1.46 -1.59
C SER A 93 -1.04 -2.74 -2.43
N SER A 94 -1.93 -3.72 -2.22
CA SER A 94 -2.02 -4.90 -3.09
C SER A 94 -2.39 -4.52 -4.52
N ILE A 95 -3.36 -3.61 -4.70
CA ILE A 95 -3.73 -3.12 -6.03
C ILE A 95 -2.60 -2.28 -6.62
N ALA A 96 -1.96 -1.40 -5.84
CA ALA A 96 -0.80 -0.62 -6.29
C ALA A 96 0.38 -1.51 -6.73
N SER A 97 0.55 -2.67 -6.08
CA SER A 97 1.59 -3.64 -6.43
C SER A 97 1.45 -4.19 -7.84
N ASN A 98 0.22 -4.25 -8.39
CA ASN A 98 0.03 -4.60 -9.79
C ASN A 98 0.69 -3.57 -10.72
N HIS A 99 0.59 -2.28 -10.39
CA HIS A 99 1.23 -1.23 -11.18
C HIS A 99 2.76 -1.27 -11.04
N TRP A 100 3.27 -1.46 -9.84
CA TRP A 100 4.71 -1.61 -9.61
C TRP A 100 5.28 -2.81 -10.39
N ASN A 101 4.59 -3.95 -10.39
CA ASN A 101 5.02 -5.14 -11.13
C ASN A 101 5.03 -4.93 -12.66
N LEU A 102 4.22 -4.01 -13.20
CA LEU A 102 4.25 -3.68 -14.64
C LEU A 102 5.51 -2.89 -15.05
N THR A 103 6.24 -2.31 -14.10
CA THR A 103 7.52 -1.62 -14.34
C THR A 103 8.72 -2.59 -14.37
N ILE A 104 8.50 -3.89 -14.17
CA ILE A 104 9.56 -4.89 -14.22
C ILE A 104 10.03 -5.09 -15.66
N GLU A 105 11.31 -4.79 -15.93
CA GLU A 105 11.93 -5.03 -17.23
C GLU A 105 12.13 -6.53 -17.55
N ASP A 106 12.27 -7.37 -16.52
CA ASP A 106 12.53 -8.81 -16.64
C ASP A 106 11.26 -9.67 -16.37
N LYS A 107 10.64 -10.19 -17.44
CA LYS A 107 9.39 -10.96 -17.41
C LYS A 107 9.45 -12.28 -16.62
N ASN A 108 10.61 -12.69 -16.12
CA ASN A 108 10.84 -14.01 -15.53
C ASN A 108 10.88 -14.06 -13.99
N ARG A 109 10.26 -13.12 -13.28
CA ARG A 109 10.34 -13.12 -11.81
C ARG A 109 8.98 -13.21 -11.13
N HIS A 110 8.80 -14.26 -10.35
CA HIS A 110 7.79 -14.42 -9.29
C HIS A 110 8.02 -13.46 -8.10
N ASP A 111 8.82 -12.43 -8.30
CA ASP A 111 9.35 -11.55 -7.29
C ASP A 111 8.45 -10.30 -7.34
N SER A 112 7.59 -10.12 -6.33
CA SER A 112 6.56 -9.07 -6.31
C SER A 112 6.70 -8.16 -5.09
N VAL A 113 6.17 -6.93 -5.16
CA VAL A 113 6.11 -6.02 -4.00
C VAL A 113 4.92 -6.37 -3.08
N ALA A 114 4.43 -7.62 -3.13
CA ALA A 114 3.38 -8.11 -2.23
C ALA A 114 3.77 -7.92 -0.74
N GLU A 115 5.07 -7.87 -0.45
CA GLU A 115 5.64 -7.60 0.88
C GLU A 115 5.09 -6.33 1.54
N VAL A 116 4.71 -5.30 0.76
CA VAL A 116 4.09 -4.06 1.29
C VAL A 116 2.69 -4.36 1.79
N SER A 117 1.86 -5.00 0.96
CA SER A 117 0.48 -5.36 1.34
C SER A 117 0.43 -6.33 2.51
N GLN A 118 1.36 -7.29 2.53
CA GLN A 118 1.45 -8.30 3.57
C GLN A 118 1.91 -7.73 4.91
N PHE A 119 2.68 -6.65 4.92
CA PHE A 119 3.04 -5.98 6.17
C PHE A 119 1.80 -5.46 6.90
N PHE A 120 0.95 -4.72 6.18
CA PHE A 120 -0.30 -4.21 6.73
C PHE A 120 -1.28 -5.34 7.08
N GLU A 121 -1.35 -6.39 6.26
CA GLU A 121 -2.15 -7.57 6.54
C GLU A 121 -1.69 -8.30 7.81
N ASN A 122 -0.38 -8.44 8.03
CA ASN A 122 0.15 -9.07 9.23
C ASN A 122 -0.13 -8.27 10.50
N ILE A 123 -0.01 -6.94 10.44
CA ILE A 123 -0.42 -6.07 11.56
C ILE A 123 -1.92 -6.24 11.82
N GLN A 124 -2.74 -6.20 10.78
CA GLN A 124 -4.20 -6.36 10.88
C GLN A 124 -4.57 -7.69 11.55
N ILE A 125 -3.99 -8.80 11.10
CA ILE A 125 -4.26 -10.13 11.66
C ILE A 125 -3.79 -10.21 13.10
N SER A 126 -2.57 -9.75 13.40
CA SER A 126 -2.00 -9.80 14.74
C SER A 126 -2.77 -8.94 15.74
N LEU A 127 -3.17 -7.73 15.34
CA LEU A 127 -4.01 -6.86 16.17
C LEU A 127 -5.36 -7.49 16.43
N TYR A 128 -6.01 -8.02 15.39
CA TYR A 128 -7.30 -8.67 15.55
C TYR A 128 -7.21 -9.87 16.50
N ASP A 129 -6.18 -10.71 16.35
CA ASP A 129 -5.91 -11.84 17.25
C ASP A 129 -5.72 -11.38 18.71
N ILE A 130 -4.92 -10.34 18.95
CA ILE A 130 -4.73 -9.75 20.29
C ILE A 130 -6.07 -9.28 20.88
N ILE A 131 -6.91 -8.61 20.11
CA ILE A 131 -8.21 -8.10 20.58
C ILE A 131 -9.17 -9.25 20.94
N GLN A 132 -9.16 -10.35 20.18
CA GLN A 132 -10.09 -11.46 20.38
C GLN A 132 -9.63 -12.43 21.48
N THR A 133 -8.34 -12.71 21.57
CA THR A 133 -7.80 -13.76 22.44
C THR A 133 -7.36 -13.23 23.80
N GLU A 134 -6.83 -12.00 23.85
CA GLU A 134 -6.28 -11.45 25.08
C GLU A 134 -7.34 -10.73 25.89
N LYS A 135 -7.48 -11.14 27.16
CA LYS A 135 -8.37 -10.49 28.12
C LYS A 135 -7.65 -9.46 28.98
N ASP A 136 -6.32 -9.48 28.99
CA ASP A 136 -5.50 -8.56 29.77
C ASP A 136 -5.35 -7.22 29.06
N TYR A 137 -5.72 -6.15 29.75
CA TYR A 137 -5.59 -4.79 29.25
C TYR A 137 -4.13 -4.37 29.08
N SER A 138 -3.21 -4.95 29.87
CA SER A 138 -1.77 -4.66 29.75
C SER A 138 -1.21 -5.03 28.38
N VAL A 139 -1.68 -6.14 27.80
CA VAL A 139 -1.27 -6.63 26.48
C VAL A 139 -1.76 -5.69 25.38
N TRP A 140 -2.99 -5.17 25.52
CA TRP A 140 -3.52 -4.18 24.57
C TRP A 140 -2.76 -2.86 24.63
N LYS A 141 -2.38 -2.39 25.84
CA LYS A 141 -1.51 -1.21 25.99
C LYS A 141 -0.17 -1.41 25.30
N GLN A 142 0.46 -2.58 25.47
CA GLN A 142 1.73 -2.87 24.80
C GLN A 142 1.59 -2.89 23.28
N ALA A 143 0.50 -3.49 22.75
CA ALA A 143 0.22 -3.46 21.31
C ALA A 143 0.06 -2.02 20.78
N CYS A 144 -0.58 -1.14 21.55
CA CYS A 144 -0.68 0.27 21.18
C CYS A 144 0.69 0.98 21.15
N ILE A 145 1.55 0.72 22.14
CA ILE A 145 2.90 1.31 22.22
C ILE A 145 3.76 0.82 21.04
N ASP A 146 3.82 -0.50 20.82
CA ASP A 146 4.55 -1.09 19.71
C ASP A 146 4.09 -0.50 18.37
N LEU A 147 2.77 -0.39 18.17
CA LEU A 147 2.21 0.13 16.94
C LEU A 147 2.52 1.62 16.72
N GLU A 148 2.47 2.44 17.76
CA GLU A 148 2.87 3.86 17.68
C GLU A 148 4.33 3.99 17.22
N GLU A 149 5.24 3.21 17.81
CA GLU A 149 6.66 3.24 17.46
C GLU A 149 6.92 2.74 16.03
N ILE A 150 6.27 1.64 15.62
CA ILE A 150 6.33 1.13 14.25
C ILE A 150 5.84 2.19 13.26
N LEU A 151 4.69 2.81 13.53
CA LEU A 151 4.11 3.81 12.64
C LEU A 151 4.89 5.12 12.61
N GLU A 152 5.56 5.51 13.70
CA GLU A 152 6.45 6.68 13.69
C GLU A 152 7.69 6.42 12.83
N ILE A 153 8.26 5.21 12.88
CA ILE A 153 9.35 4.82 11.96
C ILE A 153 8.85 4.89 10.52
N MET A 154 7.69 4.29 10.23
CA MET A 154 7.08 4.32 8.91
C MET A 154 6.88 5.76 8.42
N LYS A 155 6.21 6.60 9.20
CA LYS A 155 5.96 8.00 8.87
C LYS A 155 7.23 8.80 8.64
N SER A 156 8.25 8.61 9.47
CA SER A 156 9.51 9.35 9.36
C SER A 156 10.41 8.89 8.21
N ASN A 157 10.22 7.66 7.73
CA ASN A 157 11.11 7.02 6.77
C ASN A 157 10.40 6.52 5.52
N THR A 158 9.13 6.84 5.30
CA THR A 158 8.40 6.52 4.05
C THR A 158 8.37 7.74 3.15
N ASN A 159 8.79 7.57 1.91
CA ASN A 159 8.81 8.62 0.90
C ASN A 159 7.78 8.26 -0.17
N GLU A 160 6.63 8.92 -0.11
CA GLU A 160 5.52 8.73 -1.06
C GLU A 160 5.99 8.86 -2.52
N GLN A 161 6.96 9.74 -2.81
CA GLN A 161 7.45 9.96 -4.18
C GLN A 161 8.18 8.75 -4.77
N VAL A 162 8.82 7.92 -3.94
CA VAL A 162 9.41 6.65 -4.40
C VAL A 162 8.29 5.72 -4.87
N PHE A 163 7.25 5.55 -4.07
CA PHE A 163 6.10 4.70 -4.43
C PHE A 163 5.27 5.25 -5.58
N LEU A 164 5.34 6.54 -5.89
CA LEU A 164 4.62 7.13 -7.03
C LEU A 164 5.42 7.05 -8.34
N ASN A 165 6.74 7.22 -8.30
CA ASN A 165 7.52 7.51 -9.50
C ASN A 165 8.64 6.50 -9.81
N ALA A 166 9.07 5.71 -8.83
CA ALA A 166 10.18 4.79 -9.00
C ALA A 166 9.77 3.49 -9.69
N ASP A 167 10.75 2.77 -10.23
CA ASP A 167 10.55 1.42 -10.73
C ASP A 167 10.44 0.39 -9.60
N TYR A 168 10.03 -0.83 -9.95
CA TYR A 168 9.91 -1.96 -9.03
C TYR A 168 11.16 -2.18 -8.16
N LYS A 169 12.36 -2.11 -8.76
CA LYS A 169 13.63 -2.47 -8.10
C LYS A 169 13.99 -1.44 -7.05
N GLU A 170 13.79 -0.16 -7.37
CA GLU A 170 13.99 0.93 -6.43
C GLU A 170 12.96 0.86 -5.29
N ILE A 171 11.67 0.66 -5.59
CA ILE A 171 10.62 0.49 -4.57
C ILE A 171 10.94 -0.68 -3.63
N LYS A 172 11.37 -1.82 -4.18
CA LYS A 172 11.74 -3.00 -3.37
C LYS A 172 12.94 -2.72 -2.47
N THR A 173 13.99 -2.10 -3.01
CA THR A 173 15.17 -1.74 -2.22
C THR A 173 14.78 -0.81 -1.08
N TYR A 174 14.02 0.23 -1.40
CA TYR A 174 13.51 1.21 -0.44
C TYR A 174 12.69 0.54 0.67
N TRP A 175 11.75 -0.34 0.29
CA TRP A 175 10.92 -1.07 1.25
C TRP A 175 11.77 -1.95 2.17
N LYS A 176 12.76 -2.66 1.62
CA LYS A 176 13.66 -3.50 2.43
C LYS A 176 14.46 -2.72 3.44
N GLU A 177 14.96 -1.54 3.07
CA GLU A 177 15.67 -0.65 4.00
C GLU A 177 14.76 -0.15 5.13
N LEU A 178 13.52 0.19 4.79
CA LEU A 178 12.51 0.59 5.78
C LEU A 178 12.19 -0.56 6.75
N MET A 179 11.94 -1.76 6.22
CA MET A 179 11.63 -2.94 7.04
C MET A 179 12.81 -3.34 7.93
N LYS A 180 14.05 -3.18 7.46
CA LYS A 180 15.24 -3.41 8.30
C LYS A 180 15.25 -2.50 9.53
N LYS A 181 14.94 -1.21 9.38
CA LYS A 181 14.86 -0.25 10.50
C LYS A 181 13.81 -0.67 11.54
N ILE A 182 12.66 -1.19 11.07
CA ILE A 182 11.61 -1.69 11.96
C ILE A 182 12.04 -2.97 12.65
N TYR A 183 12.66 -3.90 11.92
CA TYR A 183 13.15 -5.17 12.46
C TYR A 183 14.16 -4.97 13.60
N GLU A 184 15.11 -4.04 13.43
CA GLU A 184 16.14 -3.76 14.45
C GLU A 184 15.55 -3.39 15.82
N LYS A 185 14.32 -2.88 15.87
CA LYS A 185 13.63 -2.49 17.11
C LYS A 185 12.46 -3.40 17.51
N HIS A 186 11.77 -3.98 16.53
CA HIS A 186 10.48 -4.65 16.72
C HIS A 186 10.44 -6.08 16.16
N SER A 187 11.60 -6.73 15.96
CA SER A 187 11.69 -8.13 15.50
C SER A 187 10.87 -9.10 16.33
N GLU A 188 10.83 -8.89 17.66
CA GLU A 188 10.11 -9.73 18.61
C GLU A 188 8.69 -9.24 18.92
N SER A 189 8.26 -8.12 18.34
CA SER A 189 6.89 -7.61 18.55
C SER A 189 5.89 -8.65 18.04
N ARG A 190 4.87 -8.95 18.84
CA ARG A 190 3.79 -9.86 18.44
C ARG A 190 3.09 -9.39 17.16
N LEU A 191 3.12 -8.08 16.87
CA LEU A 191 2.53 -7.50 15.67
C LEU A 191 3.26 -7.88 14.37
N LEU A 192 4.58 -8.12 14.43
CA LEU A 192 5.43 -8.27 13.24
C LEU A 192 6.28 -9.54 13.22
N LYS A 193 6.31 -10.32 14.31
CA LYS A 193 7.10 -11.55 14.40
C LYS A 193 6.80 -12.53 13.27
N SER A 194 5.53 -12.70 12.90
CA SER A 194 5.13 -13.57 11.78
C SER A 194 5.59 -13.02 10.43
N TYR A 195 5.49 -11.71 10.22
CA TYR A 195 5.95 -11.05 8.99
C TYR A 195 7.46 -11.26 8.77
N PHE A 196 8.27 -11.00 9.79
CA PHE A 196 9.73 -11.09 9.66
C PHE A 196 10.24 -12.52 9.49
N LYS A 197 9.56 -13.52 10.07
CA LYS A 197 9.86 -14.94 9.82
C LYS A 197 9.65 -15.35 8.36
N MET A 198 8.69 -14.74 7.67
CA MET A 198 8.39 -15.08 6.29
C MET A 198 9.33 -14.40 5.28
N TYR A 199 9.71 -13.14 5.51
CA TYR A 199 10.24 -12.28 4.43
C TYR A 199 11.66 -11.75 4.59
N TYR A 200 12.22 -11.71 5.81
CA TYR A 200 13.43 -10.89 6.04
C TYR A 200 14.66 -11.62 6.57
N PHE A 201 14.55 -12.86 7.08
CA PHE A 201 15.68 -13.55 7.74
C PHE A 201 15.85 -15.04 7.42
N ASN A 202 15.37 -15.53 6.28
CA ASN A 202 15.70 -16.89 5.85
C ASN A 202 17.07 -17.00 5.15
N ASP A 203 17.80 -15.89 4.98
CA ASP A 203 19.11 -15.81 4.31
C ASP A 203 20.22 -15.15 5.18
N ILE A 204 20.08 -15.11 6.52
CA ILE A 204 21.20 -14.80 7.46
C ILE A 204 21.56 -16.05 8.26
#